data_AF-A0A9J8BL51-F1
#
_entry.id   AF-A0A9J8BL51-F1
#
_cell.length_a   1.000
_cell.length_b   1.000
_cell.length_c   1.000
_cell.angle_alpha   90.00
_cell.angle_beta   90.00
_cell.angle_gamma   90.00
#
_symmetry.space_group_name_H-M   'P 1'
#
loop_
_entity.id
_entity.type
_entity.pdbx_description
1 polymer ?
#
loop_
_entity_poly.entity_id
_entity_poly.type
_entity_poly.pdbx_seq_one_letter_code
_entity_poly.pdbx_strand_id
1 'polypeptide(L)'
;MGVSDNISRGRSTFMEELVEVSDILAHATSSSLVLLDEHGRGTSTHDGIAIAYATLESFTRYVKCMTLFVTHYPPLCELERLSPQHVGNYHMAFLLNEPESTSDEPVILLLWRCFPP
;
A
#
# COMPACT_ATOMS: atom_id res chain seq x y z
N MET A 1 -8.27 -17.71 -1.45
CA MET A 1 -7.49 -18.94 -1.72
C MET A 1 -6.06 -18.54 -1.43
N GLY A 2 -5.48 -18.89 -0.28
CA GLY A 2 -4.28 -18.19 0.15
C GLY A 2 -3.48 -18.88 1.24
N VAL A 3 -2.16 -18.86 1.04
CA VAL A 3 -1.08 -19.26 1.96
C VAL A 3 -0.91 -20.75 2.24
N SER A 4 -1.98 -21.55 2.36
CA SER A 4 -1.85 -22.98 2.70
C SER A 4 -1.18 -23.83 1.61
N ASP A 5 -1.41 -23.51 0.34
CA ASP A 5 -0.99 -24.36 -0.79
C ASP A 5 0.48 -24.13 -1.19
N ASN A 6 1.08 -23.01 -0.78
CA ASN A 6 2.42 -22.59 -1.27
C ASN A 6 3.59 -22.98 -0.35
N ILE A 7 3.33 -23.38 0.90
CA ILE A 7 4.37 -23.97 1.76
C ILE A 7 4.95 -25.23 1.10
N SER A 8 4.15 -25.95 0.32
CA SER A 8 4.55 -27.18 -0.38
C SER A 8 5.46 -26.95 -1.60
N ARG A 9 5.61 -25.71 -2.11
CA ARG A 9 6.39 -25.40 -3.34
C ARG A 9 7.73 -24.70 -3.09
N GLY A 10 8.10 -24.43 -1.83
CA GLY A 10 9.41 -23.88 -1.46
C GLY A 10 9.69 -22.44 -1.93
N ARG A 11 8.66 -21.69 -2.33
CA ARG A 11 8.76 -20.27 -2.69
C ARG A 11 8.28 -19.41 -1.51
N SER A 12 8.98 -18.32 -1.23
CA SER A 12 8.50 -17.37 -0.22
C SER A 12 7.29 -16.61 -0.76
N THR A 13 6.32 -16.33 0.12
CA THR A 13 5.15 -15.52 -0.23
C THR A 13 5.55 -14.17 -0.80
N PHE A 14 6.60 -13.56 -0.24
CA PHE A 14 7.16 -12.31 -0.76
C PHE A 14 7.63 -12.43 -2.22
N MET A 15 8.28 -13.54 -2.60
CA MET A 15 8.71 -13.74 -3.99
C MET A 15 7.50 -13.83 -4.94
N GLU A 16 6.42 -14.49 -4.53
CA GLU A 16 5.21 -14.60 -5.34
C GLU A 16 4.53 -13.23 -5.53
N GLU A 17 4.43 -12.45 -4.45
CA GLU A 17 3.94 -11.06 -4.52
C GLU A 17 4.77 -10.20 -5.47
N LEU A 18 6.11 -10.31 -5.44
CA LEU A 18 6.97 -9.57 -6.36
C LEU A 18 6.82 -10.01 -7.82
N VAL A 19 6.59 -11.30 -8.07
CA VAL A 19 6.34 -11.82 -9.42
C VAL A 19 5.01 -11.29 -9.94
N GLU A 20 3.96 -11.28 -9.13
CA GLU A 20 2.66 -10.71 -9.51
C GLU A 20 2.78 -9.22 -9.84
N VAL A 21 3.49 -8.43 -9.04
CA VAL A 21 3.72 -7.00 -9.32
C VAL A 21 4.56 -6.80 -10.59
N SER A 22 5.56 -7.64 -10.82
CA SER A 22 6.33 -7.62 -12.07
C SER A 22 5.45 -7.88 -13.29
N ASP A 23 4.54 -8.85 -13.21
CA ASP A 23 3.61 -9.16 -14.29
C ASP A 23 2.62 -8.02 -14.54
N ILE A 24 2.13 -7.36 -13.48
CA ILE A 24 1.30 -6.15 -13.59
C ILE A 24 2.07 -5.03 -14.30
N LEU A 25 3.29 -4.74 -13.87
CA LEU A 25 4.13 -3.69 -14.47
C LEU A 25 4.43 -3.96 -15.96
N ALA A 26 4.62 -5.22 -16.35
CA ALA A 26 4.92 -5.59 -17.72
C ALA A 26 3.73 -5.41 -18.69
N HIS A 27 2.49 -5.50 -18.19
CA HIS A 27 1.28 -5.48 -19.02
C HIS A 27 0.39 -4.25 -18.83
N ALA A 28 0.53 -3.52 -17.72
CA ALA A 28 -0.26 -2.34 -17.46
C ALA A 28 -0.03 -1.26 -18.52
N THR A 29 -1.10 -0.63 -18.95
CA THR A 29 -1.09 0.51 -19.88
C THR A 29 -1.73 1.71 -19.21
N SER A 30 -1.66 2.89 -19.83
CA SER A 30 -2.31 4.10 -19.31
C SER A 30 -3.83 3.97 -19.13
N SER A 31 -4.48 3.00 -19.77
CA SER A 31 -5.91 2.70 -19.61
C SER A 31 -6.21 1.63 -18.55
N SER A 32 -5.21 1.10 -17.86
CA SER A 32 -5.37 0.11 -16.80
C SER A 32 -5.83 0.76 -15.48
N LEU A 33 -6.53 -0.05 -14.66
CA LEU A 33 -6.74 0.21 -13.24
C LEU A 33 -5.88 -0.78 -12.44
N VAL A 34 -4.97 -0.25 -11.63
CA VAL A 34 -4.06 -1.05 -10.79
C VAL A 34 -4.41 -0.85 -9.32
N LEU A 35 -4.58 -1.95 -8.59
CA LEU A 35 -4.82 -1.94 -7.14
C LEU A 35 -3.67 -2.72 -6.48
N LEU A 36 -2.92 -2.06 -5.61
CA LEU A 36 -1.83 -2.67 -4.85
C LEU A 36 -2.11 -2.51 -3.37
N ASP A 37 -2.00 -3.61 -2.64
CA ASP A 37 -2.27 -3.67 -1.20
C ASP A 37 -1.04 -4.16 -0.46
N GLU A 38 -0.53 -3.34 0.46
CA GLU A 38 0.59 -3.64 1.37
C GLU A 38 1.88 -4.18 0.71
N HIS A 39 2.19 -3.76 -0.53
CA HIS A 39 3.40 -4.19 -1.22
C HIS A 39 4.67 -3.83 -0.45
N GLY A 40 5.63 -4.76 -0.37
CA GLY A 40 6.87 -4.63 0.41
C GLY A 40 6.82 -5.29 1.79
N ARG A 41 5.67 -5.85 2.19
CA ARG A 41 5.54 -6.68 3.39
C ARG A 41 6.35 -7.97 3.25
N GLY A 42 6.91 -8.49 4.35
CA GLY A 42 7.64 -9.77 4.35
C GLY A 42 9.14 -9.67 4.03
N THR A 43 9.69 -8.46 3.92
CA THR A 43 11.14 -8.18 3.88
C THR A 43 11.53 -7.13 4.94
N SER A 44 12.80 -6.74 5.02
CA SER A 44 13.28 -5.67 5.89
C SER A 44 12.51 -4.38 5.63
N THR A 45 12.19 -3.59 6.67
CA THR A 45 11.42 -2.34 6.53
C THR A 45 12.00 -1.39 5.49
N HIS A 46 13.32 -1.21 5.47
CA HIS A 46 13.98 -0.34 4.50
C HIS A 46 13.84 -0.87 3.06
N ASP A 47 14.01 -2.17 2.86
CA ASP A 47 13.89 -2.82 1.55
C ASP A 47 12.43 -2.76 1.06
N GLY A 48 11.47 -3.02 1.95
CA GLY A 48 10.04 -2.95 1.67
C GLY A 48 9.60 -1.55 1.24
N ILE A 49 10.02 -0.52 1.98
CA ILE A 49 9.77 0.88 1.61
C ILE A 49 10.39 1.21 0.25
N ALA A 50 11.65 0.81 0.02
CA ALA A 50 12.35 1.10 -1.23
C ALA A 50 11.65 0.47 -2.44
N ILE A 51 11.26 -0.79 -2.32
CA ILE A 51 10.51 -1.51 -3.35
C ILE A 51 9.14 -0.86 -3.57
N ALA A 52 8.38 -0.58 -2.51
CA ALA A 52 7.06 0.02 -2.60
C ALA A 52 7.11 1.41 -3.26
N TYR A 53 8.07 2.24 -2.87
CA TYR A 53 8.29 3.56 -3.45
C TYR A 53 8.64 3.47 -4.95
N ALA A 54 9.61 2.63 -5.33
CA ALA A 54 10.04 2.49 -6.72
C ALA A 54 8.92 1.95 -7.63
N THR A 55 8.12 1.01 -7.11
CA THR A 55 6.94 0.47 -7.79
C THR A 55 5.89 1.56 -8.01
N LEU A 56 5.52 2.31 -6.97
CA LEU A 56 4.52 3.39 -7.09
C LEU A 56 5.02 4.50 -8.04
N GLU A 57 6.27 4.92 -7.91
CA GLU A 57 6.90 5.88 -8.83
C GLU A 57 6.87 5.39 -10.28
N SER A 58 7.03 4.08 -10.51
CA SER A 58 6.97 3.49 -11.85
C SER A 58 5.59 3.61 -12.48
N PHE A 59 4.53 3.34 -11.71
CA PHE A 59 3.17 3.54 -12.17
C PHE A 59 2.86 5.02 -12.43
N THR A 60 3.29 5.93 -11.57
CA THR A 60 3.01 7.35 -11.71
C THR A 60 3.79 8.00 -12.86
N ARG A 61 5.07 7.65 -13.05
CA ARG A 61 5.94 8.34 -14.02
C ARG A 61 5.96 7.69 -15.39
N TYR A 62 6.00 6.36 -15.47
CA TYR A 62 6.19 5.64 -16.73
C TYR A 62 4.87 5.10 -17.28
N VAL A 63 4.12 4.31 -16.50
CA VAL A 63 2.89 3.68 -16.98
C VAL A 63 1.75 4.69 -17.11
N LYS A 64 1.64 5.62 -16.15
CA LYS A 64 0.61 6.67 -16.06
C LYS A 64 -0.83 6.12 -16.10
N CYS A 65 -1.04 5.01 -15.41
CA CYS A 65 -2.36 4.41 -15.22
C CYS A 65 -3.05 4.91 -13.95
N MET A 66 -4.35 4.62 -13.81
CA MET A 66 -5.03 4.84 -12.54
C MET A 66 -4.56 3.79 -11.53
N THR A 67 -3.96 4.24 -10.43
CA THR A 67 -3.40 3.34 -9.41
C THR A 67 -3.93 3.70 -8.03
N LEU A 68 -4.48 2.71 -7.33
CA LEU A 68 -4.74 2.77 -5.89
C LEU A 68 -3.66 1.96 -5.18
N PHE A 69 -2.94 2.62 -4.28
CA PHE A 69 -1.86 2.00 -3.51
C PHE A 69 -2.16 2.12 -2.03
N VAL A 70 -2.47 0.99 -1.39
CA VAL A 70 -2.75 0.91 0.05
C VAL A 70 -1.45 0.52 0.75
N THR A 71 -1.03 1.32 1.73
CA THR A 71 0.24 1.09 2.42
C THR A 71 0.18 1.56 3.87
N HIS A 72 1.02 0.92 4.69
CA HIS A 72 1.33 1.33 6.05
C HIS A 72 2.67 2.08 6.13
N TYR A 73 3.28 2.46 5.00
CA TYR A 73 4.57 3.17 4.97
C TYR A 73 4.37 4.70 4.84
N PRO A 74 4.51 5.49 5.93
CA PRO A 74 4.41 6.95 5.85
C PRO A 74 5.38 7.61 4.84
N PRO A 75 6.62 7.12 4.63
CA PRO A 75 7.53 7.71 3.65
C PRO A 75 7.02 7.74 2.21
N LEU A 76 6.06 6.88 1.84
CA LEU A 76 5.47 6.90 0.50
C LEU A 76 4.60 8.13 0.26
N CYS A 77 4.05 8.74 1.32
CA CYS A 77 3.23 9.95 1.22
C CYS A 77 4.01 11.13 0.62
N GLU A 78 5.34 11.14 0.70
CA GLU A 78 6.20 12.16 0.09
C GLU A 78 6.08 12.20 -1.45
N LEU A 79 5.60 11.14 -2.10
CA LEU A 79 5.38 11.12 -3.55
C LEU A 79 4.34 12.15 -4.00
N GLU A 80 3.35 12.48 -3.16
CA GLU A 80 2.40 13.57 -3.43
C GLU A 80 3.13 14.90 -3.58
N ARG A 81 4.12 15.18 -2.73
CA ARG A 81 4.92 16.41 -2.82
C ARG A 81 5.77 16.46 -4.07
N LEU A 82 6.27 15.32 -4.55
CA LEU A 82 7.09 15.24 -5.76
C LEU A 82 6.26 15.29 -7.05
N SER A 83 4.99 14.86 -7.00
CA SER A 83 4.11 14.78 -8.17
C SER A 83 2.67 15.24 -7.84
N PRO A 84 2.47 16.50 -7.39
CA PRO A 84 1.20 16.96 -6.79
C PRO A 84 0.02 17.01 -7.78
N GLN A 85 0.29 16.93 -9.08
CA GLN A 85 -0.75 16.89 -10.11
C GLN A 85 -1.25 15.47 -10.41
N HIS A 86 -0.54 14.43 -9.95
CA HIS A 86 -0.78 13.04 -10.33
C HIS A 86 -0.98 12.10 -9.14
N VAL A 87 -0.53 12.50 -7.95
CA VAL A 87 -0.63 11.71 -6.72
C VAL A 87 -1.42 12.50 -5.70
N GLY A 88 -2.37 11.84 -5.04
CA GLY A 88 -3.11 12.39 -3.91
C GLY A 88 -3.08 11.41 -2.76
N ASN A 89 -2.75 11.87 -1.57
CA ASN A 89 -2.79 11.04 -0.36
C ASN A 89 -4.20 10.97 0.19
N TYR A 90 -4.58 9.81 0.71
CA TYR A 90 -5.88 9.60 1.36
C TYR A 90 -5.71 8.69 2.56
N HIS A 91 -6.61 8.82 3.53
CA HIS A 91 -6.62 7.97 4.71
C HIS A 91 -8.06 7.60 5.12
N MET A 92 -8.20 6.43 5.76
CA MET A 92 -9.46 6.02 6.37
C MET A 92 -9.55 6.62 7.78
N ALA A 93 -10.58 7.41 8.04
CA ALA A 93 -10.73 8.09 9.31
C ALA A 93 -11.20 7.15 10.43
N PHE A 94 -10.70 7.44 11.62
CA PHE A 94 -11.13 6.84 12.88
C PHE A 94 -11.28 7.92 13.95
N LEU A 95 -12.08 7.64 14.97
CA LEU A 95 -12.13 8.43 16.19
C LEU A 95 -11.47 7.65 17.31
N LEU A 96 -10.58 8.31 18.03
CA LEU A 96 -10.02 7.79 19.27
C LEU A 96 -10.82 8.38 20.42
N ASN A 97 -11.50 7.52 21.18
CA ASN A 97 -12.13 7.92 22.42
C ASN A 97 -11.12 7.72 23.55
N GLU A 98 -10.52 8.81 24.00
CA GLU A 98 -9.60 8.80 25.13
C GLU A 98 -10.37 8.44 26.41
N PRO A 99 -9.81 7.58 27.26
CA PRO A 99 -10.49 7.14 28.47
C PRO A 99 -10.66 8.30 29.47
N GLU A 100 -11.86 8.44 30.04
CA GLU A 100 -12.15 9.44 31.08
C GLU A 100 -11.51 9.08 32.44
N SER A 101 -11.13 7.80 32.62
CA SER A 101 -10.51 7.27 33.83
C SER A 101 -9.31 6.38 33.49
N THR A 102 -8.34 6.26 34.41
CA THR A 102 -7.14 5.40 34.20
C THR A 102 -7.46 3.90 34.11
N SER A 103 -8.70 3.50 34.40
CA SER A 103 -9.19 2.13 34.33
C SER A 103 -9.85 1.76 32.99
N ASP A 104 -10.12 2.74 32.12
CA ASP A 104 -10.75 2.48 30.83
C ASP A 104 -9.71 2.31 29.72
N GLU A 105 -9.98 1.38 28.80
CA GLU A 105 -9.17 1.17 27.61
C GLU A 105 -9.60 2.16 26.51
N PRO A 106 -8.66 2.65 25.68
CA PRO A 106 -8.98 3.50 24.56
C PRO A 106 -9.86 2.75 23.55
N VAL A 107 -10.93 3.41 23.08
CA VAL A 107 -11.83 2.85 22.06
C VAL A 107 -11.56 3.51 20.71
N ILE A 108 -11.27 2.71 19.69
CA ILE A 108 -11.11 3.17 18.30
C ILE A 108 -12.41 2.88 17.54
N LEU A 109 -13.08 3.94 17.08
CA LEU A 109 -14.26 3.83 16.21
C LEU A 109 -13.85 4.08 14.76
N LEU A 110 -13.99 3.06 13.91
CA LEU A 110 -13.75 3.18 12.48
C LEU A 110 -14.94 3.88 11.81
N LEU A 111 -14.69 4.99 11.11
CA LEU A 111 -15.75 5.76 10.46
C LEU A 111 -16.06 5.28 9.04
N TRP A 112 -15.24 4.39 8.48
CA TRP A 112 -15.38 3.86 7.12
C TRP A 112 -15.47 4.94 6.04
N ARG A 113 -14.87 6.10 6.31
CA ARG A 113 -14.87 7.24 5.41
C ARG A 113 -13.44 7.59 5.02
N CYS A 114 -13.22 7.69 3.73
CA CYS A 114 -11.95 8.10 3.15
C CYS A 114 -11.90 9.63 3.11
N PHE A 115 -10.80 10.20 3.60
CA PHE A 115 -10.54 11.64 3.59
C PHE A 115 -9.26 11.95 2.81
N PRO A 116 -9.20 13.08 2.10
CA PRO A 116 -7.94 13.65 1.60
C PRO A 116 -7.03 14.01 2.80
N PRO A 117 -5.74 14.35 2.56
CA PRO A 117 -4.82 14.66 3.65
C PRO A 117 -5.19 15.97 4.36
#